data_AF-A0A3B8QBG8-F1
#
_entry.id   AF-A0A3B8QBG8-F1
#
_cell.length_a   1.000
_cell.length_b   1.000
_cell.length_c   1.000
_cell.angle_alpha   90.00
_cell.angle_beta   90.00
_cell.angle_gamma   90.00
#
_symmetry.space_group_name_H-M   'P 1'
#
loop_
_entity.id
_entity.type
_entity.pdbx_description
1 polymer ?
#
loop_
_entity_poly.entity_id
_entity_poly.type
_entity_poly.pdbx_seq_one_letter_code
_entity_poly.pdbx_strand_id
1 'polypeptide(L)'
;MVECRRLGLPSAKSAIAFRNLSYRPKLGVNPNAPLRFVGNFPWPEGRETWEASEQLRLHRPPFPKLIKQHLTEGDGRIISWDGIVRLRSWTGFASDADLSSSGWVPTRGRRPEGDLRLVVDPSKQSPFEPTEVQARTFQSLLDQEATYLEHVLQGIFDVYPSWRENYFGERVSSDGGKTWKTGWELPEQYPPQEMPELSHPSELRRLIQPATVYVLANEEDGFTRVGFGFSCKWDEEHGLGVSTHRGAVLEVGGEEVAFEDH
;
A
#
# COMPACT_ATOMS: atom_id res chain seq x y z
N MET A 1 -33.14 -17.21 6.74
CA MET A 1 -34.24 -18.06 7.25
C MET A 1 -34.60 -19.25 6.36
N VAL A 2 -34.75 -19.10 5.03
CA VAL A 2 -35.10 -20.21 4.11
C VAL A 2 -34.07 -21.35 4.15
N GLU A 3 -32.79 -21.01 4.23
CA GLU A 3 -31.69 -21.98 4.26
C GLU A 3 -31.64 -22.81 5.56
N CYS A 4 -32.04 -22.22 6.70
CA CYS A 4 -32.12 -22.90 8.00
C CYS A 4 -33.21 -23.98 8.01
N ARG A 5 -34.37 -23.74 7.38
CA ARG A 5 -35.44 -24.75 7.26
C ARG A 5 -35.02 -25.91 6.36
N ARG A 6 -34.31 -25.64 5.27
CA ARG A 6 -33.81 -26.69 4.36
C ARG A 6 -32.80 -27.61 5.04
N LEU A 7 -32.12 -27.14 6.09
CA LEU A 7 -31.15 -27.88 6.89
C LEU A 7 -31.75 -28.51 8.16
N GLY A 8 -33.07 -28.49 8.35
CA GLY A 8 -33.72 -29.10 9.51
C GLY A 8 -33.54 -28.34 10.83
N LEU A 9 -33.21 -27.04 10.77
CA LEU A 9 -32.97 -26.18 11.93
C LEU A 9 -34.01 -25.04 12.02
N PRO A 10 -35.29 -25.35 12.28
CA PRO A 10 -36.39 -24.37 12.16
C PRO A 10 -36.37 -23.27 13.24
N SER A 11 -35.64 -23.45 14.34
CA SER A 11 -35.48 -22.45 15.42
C SER A 11 -34.24 -21.56 15.27
N ALA A 12 -33.37 -21.81 14.29
CA ALA A 12 -32.15 -21.02 14.09
C ALA A 12 -32.45 -19.72 13.34
N LYS A 13 -31.98 -18.58 13.87
CA LYS A 13 -32.11 -17.27 13.22
C LYS A 13 -31.15 -17.08 12.04
N SER A 14 -30.01 -17.78 12.06
CA SER A 14 -28.94 -17.69 11.07
C SER A 14 -28.25 -19.04 10.90
N ALA A 15 -27.82 -19.38 9.68
CA ALA A 15 -26.94 -20.51 9.40
C ALA A 15 -25.75 -20.01 8.58
N ILE A 16 -24.53 -20.33 9.00
CA ILE A 16 -23.30 -20.03 8.24
C ILE A 16 -22.78 -21.36 7.71
N ALA A 17 -22.82 -21.54 6.39
CA ALA A 17 -22.28 -22.71 5.73
C ALA A 17 -20.80 -22.48 5.40
N PHE A 18 -19.91 -23.21 6.05
CA PHE A 18 -18.51 -23.27 5.68
C PHE A 18 -18.35 -24.27 4.53
N ARG A 19 -18.26 -23.78 3.28
CA ARG A 19 -18.25 -24.64 2.09
C ARG A 19 -16.97 -25.48 1.91
N ASN A 20 -15.89 -25.16 2.62
CA ASN A 20 -14.56 -25.76 2.40
C ASN A 20 -13.92 -26.42 3.64
N LEU A 21 -14.71 -26.82 4.65
CA LEU A 21 -14.16 -27.60 5.76
C LEU A 21 -14.14 -29.10 5.42
N SER A 22 -12.95 -29.69 5.38
CA SER A 22 -12.71 -31.14 5.29
C SER A 22 -13.25 -31.90 6.50
N TYR A 23 -13.60 -31.18 7.56
CA TYR A 23 -14.10 -31.71 8.82
C TYR A 23 -15.57 -31.32 9.01
N ARG A 24 -16.47 -32.33 9.03
CA ARG A 24 -17.86 -32.15 9.44
C ARG A 24 -17.99 -32.48 10.93
N PRO A 25 -18.07 -31.50 11.84
CA PRO A 25 -18.28 -31.82 13.24
C PRO A 25 -19.64 -32.52 13.40
N LYS A 26 -19.67 -33.62 14.17
CA LYS A 26 -20.94 -34.24 14.59
C LYS A 26 -21.62 -33.27 15.55
N LEU A 27 -22.63 -32.56 15.06
CA LEU A 27 -23.48 -31.71 15.89
C LEU A 27 -24.38 -32.62 16.75
N GLY A 28 -24.06 -32.74 18.04
CA GLY A 28 -24.96 -33.32 19.02
C GLY A 28 -26.11 -32.36 19.30
N VAL A 29 -27.34 -32.85 19.23
CA VAL A 29 -28.55 -32.05 19.53
C VAL A 29 -28.83 -32.16 21.03
N ASN A 30 -28.61 -31.10 21.79
CA ASN A 30 -29.09 -31.01 23.18
C ASN A 30 -30.28 -30.04 23.22
N PRO A 31 -31.51 -30.52 23.47
CA PRO A 31 -32.72 -29.70 23.41
C PRO A 31 -32.87 -28.69 24.56
N ASN A 32 -32.07 -28.81 25.63
CA ASN A 32 -32.18 -27.95 26.82
C ASN A 32 -31.02 -26.97 27.01
N ALA A 33 -30.07 -26.90 26.06
CA ALA A 33 -28.96 -25.96 26.13
C ALA A 33 -29.39 -24.59 25.54
N PRO A 34 -29.31 -23.47 26.29
CA PRO A 34 -29.38 -22.15 25.66
C PRO A 34 -28.24 -22.08 24.64
N LEU A 35 -28.56 -21.85 23.36
CA LEU A 35 -27.64 -21.84 22.21
C LEU A 35 -26.20 -21.46 22.60
N ARG A 36 -25.42 -22.49 22.96
CA ARG A 36 -23.98 -22.41 23.14
C ARG A 36 -23.41 -23.27 22.04
N PHE A 37 -22.67 -22.64 21.13
CA PHE A 37 -21.80 -23.35 20.22
C PHE A 37 -20.78 -24.12 21.08
N VAL A 38 -21.04 -25.39 21.34
CA VAL A 38 -20.05 -26.34 21.87
C VAL A 38 -19.53 -27.12 20.66
N GLY A 39 -18.79 -26.42 19.81
CA GLY A 39 -17.92 -27.08 18.85
C GLY A 39 -16.58 -27.29 19.53
N ASN A 40 -16.13 -28.53 19.67
CA ASN A 40 -14.71 -28.79 19.87
C ASN A 40 -13.98 -28.28 18.63
N PHE A 41 -13.52 -27.03 18.67
CA PHE A 41 -12.50 -26.57 17.76
C PHE A 41 -11.24 -27.37 18.08
N PRO A 42 -10.54 -27.96 17.09
CA PRO A 42 -9.36 -28.78 17.34
C PRO A 42 -8.12 -27.94 17.71
N TRP A 43 -8.30 -26.72 18.20
CA TRP A 43 -7.23 -25.81 18.59
C TRP A 43 -7.47 -25.40 20.05
N PRO A 44 -6.47 -25.50 20.94
CA PRO A 44 -6.60 -25.10 22.34
C PRO A 44 -6.98 -23.62 22.58
N GLU A 45 -7.00 -22.79 21.52
CA GLU A 45 -7.01 -21.32 21.59
C GLU A 45 -8.27 -20.67 20.95
N GLY A 46 -9.30 -21.46 20.63
CA GLY A 46 -10.35 -21.11 19.66
C GLY A 46 -11.37 -20.00 20.00
N ARG A 47 -11.26 -19.30 21.13
CA ARG A 47 -12.11 -18.12 21.45
C ARG A 47 -11.29 -16.83 21.52
N GLU A 48 -10.17 -16.88 22.23
CA GLU A 48 -9.23 -15.77 22.36
C GLU A 48 -8.66 -15.36 21.00
N THR A 49 -8.40 -16.32 20.12
CA THR A 49 -7.93 -16.06 18.74
C THR A 49 -8.98 -15.37 17.85
N TRP A 50 -10.28 -15.61 18.09
CA TRP A 50 -11.34 -14.98 17.29
C TRP A 50 -11.64 -13.55 17.75
N GLU A 51 -11.77 -13.31 19.06
CA GLU A 51 -11.93 -11.94 19.61
C GLU A 51 -10.67 -11.09 19.34
N ALA A 52 -9.47 -11.69 19.42
CA ALA A 52 -8.24 -11.04 18.95
C ALA A 52 -8.29 -10.71 17.45
N SER A 53 -8.90 -11.56 16.61
CA SER A 53 -9.00 -11.31 15.16
C SER A 53 -9.99 -10.19 14.78
N GLU A 54 -11.02 -9.91 15.60
CA GLU A 54 -11.90 -8.76 15.41
C GLU A 54 -11.28 -7.46 15.92
N GLN A 55 -10.48 -7.50 17.00
CA GLN A 55 -9.69 -6.35 17.48
C GLN A 55 -8.61 -5.88 16.48
N LEU A 56 -8.30 -6.67 15.46
CA LEU A 56 -7.40 -6.31 14.36
C LEU A 56 -8.09 -5.52 13.24
N ARG A 57 -9.38 -5.21 13.35
CA ARG A 57 -10.15 -4.53 12.30
C ARG A 57 -10.68 -3.19 12.77
N LEU A 58 -10.29 -2.13 12.08
CA LEU A 58 -10.82 -0.80 12.30
C LEU A 58 -11.70 -0.39 11.13
N HIS A 59 -12.90 0.08 11.44
CA HIS A 59 -13.78 0.75 10.49
C HIS A 59 -14.13 2.14 11.03
N ARG A 60 -13.30 3.11 10.69
CA ARG A 60 -13.45 4.51 11.11
C ARG A 60 -13.40 5.37 9.86
N PRO A 61 -14.56 5.84 9.33
CA PRO A 61 -14.56 6.77 8.23
C PRO A 61 -13.62 7.95 8.53
N PRO A 62 -12.84 8.41 7.54
CA PRO A 62 -12.94 8.08 6.11
C PRO A 62 -12.12 6.87 5.67
N PHE A 63 -11.39 6.22 6.58
CA PHE A 63 -10.59 5.07 6.22
C PHE A 63 -11.47 3.92 5.71
N PRO A 64 -11.00 3.17 4.69
CA PRO A 64 -11.60 1.91 4.33
C PRO A 64 -11.45 0.92 5.50
N LYS A 65 -11.85 -0.33 5.28
CA LYS A 65 -11.55 -1.37 6.27
C LYS A 65 -10.03 -1.51 6.42
N LEU A 66 -9.53 -1.25 7.62
CA LEU A 66 -8.13 -1.40 7.98
C LEU A 66 -7.92 -2.69 8.76
N ILE A 67 -6.74 -3.30 8.56
CA ILE A 67 -6.24 -4.49 9.23
C ILE A 67 -4.96 -4.10 9.96
N LYS A 68 -4.93 -4.28 11.27
CA LYS A 68 -3.74 -4.04 12.07
C LYS A 68 -2.64 -5.02 11.67
N GLN A 69 -1.48 -4.50 11.29
CA GLN A 69 -0.28 -5.27 11.01
C GLN A 69 0.72 -5.09 12.15
N HIS A 70 1.40 -6.19 12.47
CA HIS A 70 2.52 -6.20 13.40
C HIS A 70 3.78 -6.40 12.58
N LEU A 71 4.52 -5.31 12.33
CA LEU A 71 5.83 -5.37 11.73
C LEU A 71 6.85 -5.46 12.87
N THR A 72 7.71 -6.48 12.81
CA THR A 72 8.83 -6.60 13.74
C THR A 72 10.07 -6.18 12.98
N GLU A 73 10.58 -4.99 13.29
CA GLU A 73 11.81 -4.48 12.71
C GLU A 73 12.76 -4.17 13.87
N GLY A 74 13.87 -4.91 13.94
CA GLY A 74 14.83 -4.81 15.05
C GLY A 74 14.24 -5.17 16.43
N ASP A 75 14.52 -4.32 17.42
CA ASP A 75 14.16 -4.44 18.84
C ASP A 75 12.76 -3.86 19.19
N GLY A 76 12.02 -3.35 18.19
CA GLY A 76 10.72 -2.71 18.35
C GLY A 76 9.59 -3.37 17.55
N ARG A 77 8.38 -3.39 18.12
CA ARG A 77 7.15 -3.70 17.38
C ARG A 77 6.61 -2.42 16.76
N ILE A 78 6.68 -2.31 15.44
CA ILE A 78 5.95 -1.27 14.69
C ILE A 78 4.55 -1.82 14.44
N ILE A 79 3.55 -1.01 14.77
CA ILE A 79 2.14 -1.35 14.57
C ILE A 79 1.63 -0.40 13.53
N SER A 80 1.22 -0.90 12.37
CA SER A 80 0.56 -0.11 11.32
C SER A 80 -0.87 -0.59 11.09
N TRP A 81 -1.66 0.23 10.41
CA TRP A 81 -2.96 -0.17 9.90
C TRP A 81 -2.96 -0.21 8.38
N ASP A 82 -3.25 -1.39 7.83
CA ASP A 82 -3.15 -1.64 6.40
C ASP A 82 -4.53 -1.82 5.78
N GLY A 83 -4.75 -1.23 4.62
CA GLY A 83 -5.97 -1.36 3.85
C GLY A 83 -5.73 -1.24 2.36
N ILE A 84 -6.82 -1.14 1.62
CA ILE A 84 -6.80 -0.82 0.20
C ILE A 84 -7.68 0.41 0.00
N VAL A 85 -7.11 1.44 -0.62
CA VAL A 85 -7.83 2.66 -1.01
C VAL A 85 -8.01 2.66 -2.52
N ARG A 86 -9.15 3.15 -3.00
CA ARG A 86 -9.35 3.43 -4.42
C ARG A 86 -9.29 4.92 -4.69
N LEU A 87 -8.25 5.37 -5.40
CA LEU A 87 -8.09 6.73 -5.90
C LEU A 87 -8.35 6.74 -7.42
N ARG A 88 -9.45 7.33 -7.86
CA ARG A 88 -9.95 7.18 -9.25
C ARG A 88 -9.07 7.88 -10.27
N SER A 89 -8.49 9.01 -9.88
CA SER A 89 -7.56 9.80 -10.69
C SER A 89 -6.23 9.09 -10.92
N TRP A 90 -5.89 8.10 -10.08
CA TRP A 90 -4.62 7.39 -10.06
C TRP A 90 -4.64 6.13 -10.95
N THR A 91 -5.16 6.28 -12.17
CA THR A 91 -5.29 5.22 -13.17
C THR A 91 -4.34 5.45 -14.35
N GLY A 92 -4.12 4.42 -15.17
CA GLY A 92 -3.37 4.56 -16.43
C GLY A 92 -1.85 4.66 -16.26
N PHE A 93 -1.34 4.23 -15.11
CA PHE A 93 0.10 4.06 -14.88
C PHE A 93 0.62 2.76 -15.52
N ALA A 94 1.94 2.64 -15.54
CA ALA A 94 2.65 1.42 -15.89
C ALA A 94 2.22 0.26 -14.98
N SER A 95 2.29 -0.95 -15.53
CA SER A 95 2.26 -2.19 -14.76
C SER A 95 3.69 -2.62 -14.41
N ASP A 96 3.85 -3.52 -13.44
CA ASP A 96 5.16 -4.10 -13.08
C ASP A 96 5.85 -4.70 -14.31
N ALA A 97 5.06 -5.25 -15.24
CA ALA A 97 5.55 -5.80 -16.50
C ALA A 97 6.08 -4.74 -17.47
N ASP A 98 5.53 -3.51 -17.45
CA ASP A 98 6.04 -2.39 -18.26
C ASP A 98 7.33 -1.79 -17.67
N LEU A 99 7.50 -1.93 -16.35
CA LEU A 99 8.65 -1.41 -15.60
C LEU A 99 9.84 -2.37 -15.56
N SER A 100 9.61 -3.68 -15.62
CA SER A 100 10.68 -4.68 -15.58
C SER A 100 11.52 -4.67 -16.88
N SER A 101 12.83 -4.51 -16.70
CA SER A 101 13.84 -4.56 -17.76
C SER A 101 14.35 -5.98 -18.02
N SER A 102 14.30 -6.85 -17.01
CA SER A 102 14.87 -8.21 -17.03
C SER A 102 14.01 -9.26 -17.76
N GLY A 103 12.85 -8.86 -18.28
CA GLY A 103 11.85 -9.79 -18.86
C GLY A 103 11.23 -10.73 -17.82
N TRP A 104 11.57 -10.57 -16.54
CA TRP A 104 10.88 -11.23 -15.43
C TRP A 104 9.55 -10.53 -15.22
N VAL A 105 8.49 -11.12 -15.75
CA VAL A 105 7.13 -10.63 -15.51
C VAL A 105 6.64 -11.26 -14.21
N PRO A 106 6.44 -10.50 -13.11
CA PRO A 106 5.72 -11.04 -11.98
C PRO A 106 4.36 -11.52 -12.50
N THR A 107 3.94 -12.72 -12.08
CA THR A 107 2.71 -13.40 -12.55
C THR A 107 1.41 -12.62 -12.30
N ARG A 108 1.49 -11.41 -11.74
CA ARG A 108 0.39 -10.50 -11.44
C ARG A 108 0.69 -9.04 -11.82
N GLY A 109 1.33 -8.77 -12.96
CA GLY A 109 1.51 -7.42 -13.51
C GLY A 109 0.20 -6.75 -13.95
N ARG A 110 -0.74 -6.52 -13.02
CA ARG A 110 -1.97 -5.80 -13.28
C ARG A 110 -1.67 -4.31 -13.23
N ARG A 111 -2.05 -3.56 -14.27
CA ARG A 111 -2.03 -2.09 -14.20
C ARG A 111 -2.81 -1.63 -12.97
N PRO A 112 -2.31 -0.66 -12.20
CA PRO A 112 -3.07 -0.10 -11.10
C PRO A 112 -4.32 0.59 -11.66
N GLU A 113 -5.48 0.02 -11.36
CA GLU A 113 -6.79 0.60 -11.70
C GLU A 113 -7.25 1.60 -10.63
N GLY A 114 -6.28 2.30 -10.04
CA GLY A 114 -6.48 3.22 -8.93
C GLY A 114 -6.69 2.53 -7.58
N ASP A 115 -6.48 1.22 -7.45
CA ASP A 115 -6.49 0.52 -6.16
C ASP A 115 -5.06 0.45 -5.61
N LEU A 116 -4.79 1.12 -4.48
CA LEU A 116 -3.46 1.24 -3.87
C LEU A 116 -3.46 0.63 -2.46
N ARG A 117 -2.32 0.13 -2.01
CA ARG A 117 -2.12 -0.19 -0.59
C ARG A 117 -2.23 1.10 0.21
N LEU A 118 -2.97 1.07 1.30
CA LEU A 118 -3.03 2.15 2.27
C LEU A 118 -2.34 1.68 3.55
N VAL A 119 -1.40 2.47 4.04
CA VAL A 119 -0.76 2.28 5.35
C VAL A 119 -1.02 3.53 6.18
N VAL A 120 -1.62 3.35 7.35
CA VAL A 120 -1.81 4.43 8.33
C VAL A 120 -0.94 4.11 9.52
N ASP A 121 0.06 4.95 9.75
CA ASP A 121 1.01 4.76 10.84
C ASP A 121 0.46 5.44 12.11
N PRO A 122 -0.07 4.70 13.09
CA PRO A 122 -0.45 5.32 14.34
C PRO A 122 0.81 5.86 15.01
N SER A 123 0.73 7.06 15.58
CA SER A 123 1.81 7.58 16.42
C SER A 123 2.24 6.53 17.46
N LYS A 124 3.49 6.61 17.96
CA LYS A 124 4.04 5.76 19.03
C LYS A 124 3.25 5.81 20.37
N GLN A 125 2.04 6.36 20.36
CA GLN A 125 1.14 6.52 21.49
C GLN A 125 0.13 5.36 21.55
N SER A 126 -0.24 4.99 22.78
CA SER A 126 -1.31 4.03 23.06
C SER A 126 -2.60 4.80 23.40
N PRO A 127 -3.76 4.44 22.83
CA PRO A 127 -4.00 3.33 21.91
C PRO A 127 -3.47 3.59 20.50
N PHE A 128 -2.94 2.54 19.86
CA PHE A 128 -2.40 2.55 18.49
C PHE A 128 -3.52 2.60 17.44
N GLU A 129 -4.41 3.58 17.50
CA GLU A 129 -5.45 3.82 16.51
C GLU A 129 -5.12 5.04 15.66
N PRO A 130 -5.55 5.08 14.39
CA PRO A 130 -5.50 6.29 13.58
C PRO A 130 -6.17 7.47 14.27
N THR A 131 -5.49 8.60 14.29
CA THR A 131 -5.96 9.83 14.93
C THR A 131 -7.03 10.54 14.08
N GLU A 132 -7.73 11.51 14.68
CA GLU A 132 -8.68 12.35 13.94
C GLU A 132 -7.99 13.24 12.90
N VAL A 133 -6.72 13.60 13.13
CA VAL A 133 -5.92 14.40 12.20
C VAL A 133 -5.51 13.57 10.99
N GLN A 134 -5.13 12.31 11.19
CA GLN A 134 -4.89 11.37 10.10
C GLN A 134 -6.16 11.14 9.29
N ALA A 135 -7.30 10.94 9.95
CA ALA A 135 -8.60 10.82 9.30
C ALA A 135 -8.94 12.06 8.45
N ARG A 136 -8.76 13.27 8.99
CA ARG A 136 -9.00 14.53 8.27
C ARG A 136 -8.06 14.69 7.07
N THR A 137 -6.79 14.35 7.24
CA THR A 137 -5.78 14.41 6.17
C THR A 137 -6.13 13.45 5.05
N PHE A 138 -6.51 12.23 5.40
CA PHE A 138 -6.96 11.24 4.42
C PHE A 138 -8.25 11.68 3.72
N GLN A 139 -9.21 12.30 4.41
CA GLN A 139 -10.37 12.91 3.77
C GLN A 139 -9.96 13.97 2.74
N SER A 140 -9.02 14.85 3.10
CA SER A 140 -8.52 15.89 2.18
C SER A 140 -7.91 15.29 0.92
N LEU A 141 -7.16 14.19 1.05
CA LEU A 141 -6.65 13.44 -0.10
C LEU A 141 -7.79 12.94 -0.98
N LEU A 142 -8.83 12.32 -0.39
CA LEU A 142 -9.97 11.79 -1.17
C LEU A 142 -10.74 12.91 -1.90
N ASP A 143 -10.92 14.06 -1.24
CA ASP A 143 -11.64 15.19 -1.80
C ASP A 143 -10.87 15.88 -2.94
N GLN A 144 -9.53 15.76 -2.95
CA GLN A 144 -8.63 16.49 -3.85
C GLN A 144 -7.67 15.55 -4.60
N GLU A 145 -8.05 14.30 -4.82
CA GLU A 145 -7.13 13.25 -5.33
C GLU A 145 -6.45 13.60 -6.66
N ALA A 146 -7.13 14.35 -7.54
CA ALA A 146 -6.61 14.79 -8.83
C ALA A 146 -5.52 15.87 -8.66
N THR A 147 -5.76 16.84 -7.77
CA THR A 147 -4.79 17.90 -7.47
C THR A 147 -3.54 17.34 -6.80
N TYR A 148 -3.70 16.41 -5.86
CA TYR A 148 -2.57 15.68 -5.28
C TYR A 148 -1.75 14.97 -6.37
N LEU A 149 -2.42 14.27 -7.28
CA LEU A 149 -1.75 13.58 -8.37
C LEU A 149 -0.98 14.54 -9.28
N GLU A 150 -1.57 15.67 -9.65
CA GLU A 150 -0.90 16.68 -10.47
C GLU A 150 0.36 17.22 -9.80
N HIS A 151 0.28 17.59 -8.52
CA HIS A 151 1.43 18.08 -7.78
C HIS A 151 2.51 17.01 -7.59
N VAL A 152 2.12 15.75 -7.30
CA VAL A 152 3.06 14.63 -7.16
C VAL A 152 3.80 14.38 -8.47
N LEU A 153 3.08 14.31 -9.60
CA LEU A 153 3.72 14.15 -10.92
C LEU A 153 4.62 15.33 -11.25
N GLN A 154 4.22 16.56 -10.93
CA GLN A 154 5.04 17.74 -11.15
C GLN A 154 6.32 17.70 -10.30
N GLY A 155 6.22 17.37 -9.00
CA GLY A 155 7.37 17.28 -8.12
C GLY A 155 8.39 16.23 -8.58
N ILE A 156 7.92 15.05 -9.01
CA ILE A 156 8.80 14.04 -9.62
C ILE A 156 9.43 14.57 -10.90
N PHE A 157 8.65 15.21 -11.77
CA PHE A 157 9.12 15.75 -13.03
C PHE A 157 10.20 16.83 -12.85
N ASP A 158 10.10 17.66 -11.81
CA ASP A 158 11.05 18.74 -11.53
C ASP A 158 12.45 18.20 -11.13
N VAL A 159 12.50 17.09 -10.38
CA VAL A 159 13.78 16.47 -9.98
C VAL A 159 14.34 15.48 -11.01
N TYR A 160 13.47 14.97 -11.89
CA TYR A 160 13.79 13.90 -12.84
C TYR A 160 14.99 14.19 -13.76
N PRO A 161 15.17 15.38 -14.36
CA PRO A 161 16.35 15.66 -15.20
C PRO A 161 17.67 15.55 -14.45
N SER A 162 17.70 16.00 -13.19
CA SER A 162 18.90 15.93 -12.35
C SER A 162 19.24 14.49 -12.00
N TRP A 163 18.23 13.66 -11.68
CA TRP A 163 18.43 12.22 -11.49
C TRP A 163 18.91 11.56 -12.76
N ARG A 164 18.26 11.83 -13.89
CA ARG A 164 18.67 11.30 -15.19
C ARG A 164 20.12 11.64 -15.51
N GLU A 165 20.59 12.86 -15.23
CA GLU A 165 21.99 13.24 -15.40
C GLU A 165 22.93 12.53 -14.39
N ASN A 166 22.46 12.22 -13.20
CA ASN A 166 23.25 11.44 -12.23
C ASN A 166 23.38 9.97 -12.62
N TYR A 167 22.31 9.35 -13.13
CA TYR A 167 22.28 7.95 -13.59
C TYR A 167 22.89 7.77 -15.00
N PHE A 168 22.75 8.78 -15.87
CA PHE A 168 23.08 8.71 -17.30
C PHE A 168 23.82 9.94 -17.82
N GLY A 169 24.52 10.68 -16.97
CA GLY A 169 25.36 11.78 -17.42
C GLY A 169 26.50 11.27 -18.29
N GLU A 170 26.73 11.95 -19.42
CA GLU A 170 27.79 11.61 -20.36
C GLU A 170 29.16 11.81 -19.70
N ARG A 171 30.00 10.77 -19.70
CA ARG A 171 31.43 10.84 -19.44
C ARG A 171 32.18 10.57 -20.73
N VAL A 172 33.04 11.50 -21.12
CA VAL A 172 34.04 11.24 -22.16
C VAL A 172 35.12 10.35 -21.54
N SER A 173 35.24 9.12 -22.02
CA SER A 173 36.35 8.24 -21.65
C SER A 173 37.66 8.80 -22.20
N SER A 174 38.79 8.39 -21.61
CA SER A 174 40.11 8.89 -22.00
C SER A 174 40.51 8.64 -23.46
N ASP A 175 39.80 7.73 -24.14
CA ASP A 175 39.95 7.40 -25.56
C ASP A 175 38.99 8.19 -26.49
N GLY A 176 38.18 9.11 -25.94
CA GLY A 176 37.20 9.90 -26.70
C GLY A 176 35.86 9.20 -26.93
N GLY A 177 35.65 8.00 -26.35
CA GLY A 177 34.35 7.33 -26.32
C GLY A 177 33.35 8.00 -25.38
N LYS A 178 32.06 7.84 -25.66
CA LYS A 178 31.00 8.22 -24.72
C LYS A 178 30.75 7.04 -23.77
N THR A 179 30.92 7.27 -22.48
CA THR A 179 30.57 6.35 -21.39
C THR A 179 29.52 7.01 -20.50
N TRP A 180 28.75 6.23 -19.76
CA TRP A 180 27.70 6.76 -18.88
C TRP A 180 28.13 6.67 -17.42
N LYS A 181 27.80 7.67 -16.60
CA LYS A 181 27.97 7.59 -15.13
C LYS A 181 26.98 6.58 -14.54
N THR A 182 27.32 5.31 -14.50
CA THR A 182 26.53 4.40 -13.65
C THR A 182 26.95 4.61 -12.21
N GLY A 183 26.08 5.26 -11.43
CA GLY A 183 26.28 5.51 -10.00
C GLY A 183 26.54 4.22 -9.20
N TRP A 184 26.05 3.09 -9.69
CA TRP A 184 26.37 1.74 -9.23
C TRP A 184 26.37 0.80 -10.45
N GLU A 185 27.25 -0.20 -10.42
CA GLU A 185 27.84 -0.92 -11.55
C GLU A 185 26.84 -1.50 -12.58
N LEU A 186 27.19 -1.38 -13.88
CA LEU A 186 26.64 -2.08 -15.07
C LEU A 186 25.66 -1.28 -15.96
N PRO A 187 26.17 -0.39 -16.83
CA PRO A 187 25.35 0.30 -17.86
C PRO A 187 24.69 -0.66 -18.87
N GLU A 188 25.14 -1.91 -18.91
CA GLU A 188 24.52 -2.97 -19.70
C GLU A 188 23.17 -3.44 -19.11
N GLN A 189 22.92 -3.23 -17.81
CA GLN A 189 21.67 -3.61 -17.15
C GLN A 189 20.61 -2.51 -17.18
N TYR A 190 21.03 -1.24 -17.10
CA TYR A 190 20.12 -0.09 -17.12
C TYR A 190 20.53 0.85 -18.23
N PRO A 191 19.98 0.71 -19.44
CA PRO A 191 20.36 1.58 -20.55
C PRO A 191 19.61 2.94 -20.45
N PRO A 192 20.15 4.05 -21.02
CA PRO A 192 19.54 5.38 -20.92
C PRO A 192 18.08 5.48 -21.42
N GLN A 193 17.62 4.50 -22.20
CA GLN A 193 16.25 4.36 -22.67
C GLN A 193 15.25 4.07 -21.53
N GLU A 194 15.72 3.57 -20.39
CA GLU A 194 14.90 3.35 -19.18
C GLU A 194 14.55 4.67 -18.47
N MET A 195 15.37 5.71 -18.66
CA MET A 195 15.07 7.10 -18.26
C MET A 195 15.07 8.05 -19.47
N PRO A 196 14.05 8.01 -20.34
CA PRO A 196 13.97 8.91 -21.48
C PRO A 196 13.78 10.36 -21.02
N GLU A 197 14.22 11.32 -21.84
CA GLU A 197 13.86 12.72 -21.61
C GLU A 197 12.34 12.89 -21.68
N LEU A 198 11.79 13.67 -20.74
CA LEU A 198 10.36 13.91 -20.62
C LEU A 198 10.07 15.37 -20.94
N SER A 199 9.01 15.61 -21.69
CA SER A 199 8.57 16.97 -22.03
C SER A 199 7.40 17.45 -21.17
N HIS A 200 6.71 16.53 -20.50
CA HIS A 200 5.53 16.82 -19.68
C HIS A 200 5.40 15.85 -18.48
N PRO A 201 4.95 16.30 -17.29
CA PRO A 201 4.78 15.44 -16.10
C PRO A 201 3.91 14.21 -16.33
N SER A 202 2.87 14.31 -17.16
CA SER A 202 1.99 13.18 -17.47
C SER A 202 2.70 12.00 -18.12
N GLU A 203 3.86 12.22 -18.75
CA GLU A 203 4.64 11.15 -19.36
C GLU A 203 5.23 10.20 -18.31
N LEU A 204 5.42 10.64 -17.06
CA LEU A 204 5.88 9.79 -15.96
C LEU A 204 5.00 8.56 -15.75
N ARG A 205 3.71 8.63 -16.11
CA ARG A 205 2.77 7.50 -15.98
C ARG A 205 3.25 6.24 -16.71
N ARG A 206 4.10 6.35 -17.73
CA ARG A 206 4.68 5.19 -18.43
C ARG A 206 5.93 4.61 -17.77
N LEU A 207 6.48 5.29 -16.76
CA LEU A 207 7.75 4.97 -16.12
C LEU A 207 7.63 4.68 -14.62
N ILE A 208 6.47 4.93 -14.02
CA ILE A 208 6.22 4.66 -12.60
C ILE A 208 4.88 3.96 -12.40
N GLN A 209 4.77 3.23 -11.29
CA GLN A 209 3.56 2.58 -10.84
C GLN A 209 3.31 2.94 -9.37
N PRO A 210 2.21 3.62 -9.02
CA PRO A 210 1.86 3.85 -7.62
C PRO A 210 1.55 2.52 -6.93
N ALA A 211 2.14 2.32 -5.76
CA ALA A 211 2.02 1.09 -4.98
C ALA A 211 1.33 1.32 -3.63
N THR A 212 1.81 2.32 -2.88
CA THR A 212 1.40 2.54 -1.49
C THR A 212 1.12 4.02 -1.21
N VAL A 213 0.07 4.29 -0.45
CA VAL A 213 -0.22 5.57 0.18
C VAL A 213 0.02 5.43 1.66
N TYR A 214 0.83 6.31 2.22
CA TYR A 214 1.13 6.39 3.64
C TYR A 214 0.44 7.61 4.25
N VAL A 215 -0.24 7.42 5.38
CA VAL A 215 -0.76 8.52 6.21
C VAL A 215 0.02 8.50 7.51
N LEU A 216 0.92 9.47 7.67
CA LEU A 216 1.94 9.46 8.73
C LEU A 216 1.37 9.92 10.08
N ALA A 217 2.19 9.82 11.12
CA ALA A 217 1.77 10.10 12.48
C ALA A 217 1.98 11.57 12.88
N ASN A 218 3.06 12.21 12.42
CA ASN A 218 3.39 13.57 12.85
C ASN A 218 2.35 14.56 12.36
N GLU A 219 1.88 15.37 13.30
CA GLU A 219 0.91 16.41 13.06
C GLU A 219 1.61 17.77 12.97
N GLU A 220 1.26 18.51 11.94
CA GLU A 220 1.69 19.89 11.69
C GLU A 220 0.51 20.67 11.11
N ASP A 221 0.17 21.81 11.72
CA ASP A 221 -0.95 22.67 11.32
C ASP A 221 -2.32 21.97 11.21
N GLY A 222 -2.57 20.97 12.07
CA GLY A 222 -3.84 20.23 12.09
C GLY A 222 -4.03 19.26 10.92
N PHE A 223 -2.94 18.96 10.20
CA PHE A 223 -2.83 17.91 9.19
C PHE A 223 -1.61 17.04 9.49
N THR A 224 -1.57 15.85 8.91
CA THR A 224 -0.35 15.06 8.82
C THR A 224 0.15 15.03 7.38
N ARG A 225 1.31 14.41 7.16
CA ARG A 225 1.86 14.16 5.85
C ARG A 225 1.20 12.95 5.19
N VAL A 226 1.12 13.01 3.87
CA VAL A 226 0.74 11.89 3.02
C VAL A 226 1.92 11.55 2.13
N GLY A 227 2.40 10.33 2.23
CA GLY A 227 3.45 9.81 1.37
C GLY A 227 2.91 8.91 0.27
N PHE A 228 3.60 8.90 -0.87
CA PHE A 228 3.28 8.06 -2.02
C PHE A 228 4.52 7.28 -2.43
N GLY A 229 4.43 5.95 -2.31
CA GLY A 229 5.44 5.01 -2.77
C GLY A 229 5.12 4.50 -4.18
N PHE A 230 6.15 4.43 -5.01
CA PHE A 230 6.08 4.01 -6.40
C PHE A 230 7.16 2.99 -6.70
N SER A 231 6.81 2.00 -7.53
CA SER A 231 7.82 1.30 -8.34
C SER A 231 8.18 2.18 -9.54
N CYS A 232 9.44 2.14 -9.97
CA CYS A 232 9.91 2.94 -11.10
C CYS A 232 10.82 2.14 -12.04
N LYS A 233 10.89 2.59 -13.29
CA LYS A 233 11.60 1.87 -14.36
C LYS A 233 13.12 1.85 -14.19
N TRP A 234 13.67 2.81 -13.46
CA TRP A 234 15.12 3.04 -13.35
C TRP A 234 15.73 2.55 -12.04
N ASP A 235 14.90 2.10 -11.10
CA ASP A 235 15.33 1.55 -9.81
C ASP A 235 14.32 0.48 -9.36
N GLU A 236 14.58 -0.77 -9.78
CA GLU A 236 13.72 -1.92 -9.45
C GLU A 236 13.85 -2.33 -7.98
N GLU A 237 14.90 -1.91 -7.27
CA GLU A 237 15.20 -2.33 -5.89
C GLU A 237 14.65 -1.36 -4.84
N HIS A 238 14.82 -0.05 -5.05
CA HIS A 238 14.54 0.95 -4.02
C HIS A 238 13.25 1.75 -4.25
N GLY A 239 12.72 1.75 -5.48
CA GLY A 239 11.51 2.50 -5.82
C GLY A 239 11.68 4.03 -5.73
N LEU A 240 10.56 4.72 -5.61
CA LEU A 240 10.45 6.18 -5.61
C LEU A 240 9.45 6.62 -4.55
N GLY A 241 9.81 7.60 -3.73
CA GLY A 241 8.97 8.16 -2.69
C GLY A 241 8.69 9.65 -2.91
N VAL A 242 7.46 10.06 -2.59
CA VAL A 242 7.05 11.47 -2.56
C VAL A 242 6.32 11.75 -1.26
N SER A 243 6.78 12.77 -0.53
CA SER A 243 6.12 13.24 0.69
C SER A 243 5.34 14.52 0.41
N THR A 244 4.12 14.60 0.94
CA THR A 244 3.25 15.76 0.77
C THR A 244 2.67 16.23 2.10
N HIS A 245 2.43 17.53 2.22
CA HIS A 245 1.64 18.12 3.31
C HIS A 245 0.58 19.03 2.72
N ARG A 246 -0.69 18.78 3.09
CA ARG A 246 -1.85 19.54 2.59
C ARG A 246 -1.91 19.65 1.06
N GLY A 247 -1.45 18.61 0.36
CA GLY A 247 -1.44 18.50 -1.09
C GLY A 247 -0.25 19.15 -1.78
N ALA A 248 0.64 19.84 -1.07
CA ALA A 248 1.90 20.34 -1.61
C ALA A 248 3.00 19.29 -1.44
N VAL A 249 3.84 19.12 -2.47
CA VAL A 249 5.04 18.26 -2.39
C VAL A 249 6.07 18.94 -1.50
N LEU A 250 6.56 18.20 -0.50
CA LEU A 250 7.66 18.62 0.37
C LEU A 250 8.99 18.06 -0.12
N GLU A 251 8.99 16.78 -0.50
CA GLU A 251 10.20 16.04 -0.83
C GLU A 251 9.93 14.92 -1.84
N VAL A 252 10.93 14.63 -2.66
CA VAL A 252 10.95 13.56 -3.65
C VAL A 252 12.32 12.86 -3.56
N GLY A 253 12.32 11.54 -3.39
CA GLY A 253 13.53 10.74 -3.16
C GLY A 253 13.29 9.24 -3.40
N GLY A 254 14.06 8.38 -2.73
CA GLY A 254 13.77 6.95 -2.69
C GLY A 254 12.46 6.66 -1.95
N GLU A 255 12.00 5.41 -1.95
CA GLU A 255 10.71 5.04 -1.34
C GLU A 255 10.63 5.42 0.15
N GLU A 256 11.77 5.48 0.87
CA GLU A 256 11.88 5.92 2.26
C GLU A 256 11.24 7.29 2.52
N VAL A 257 11.36 8.23 1.58
CA VAL A 257 10.74 9.57 1.68
C VAL A 257 9.22 9.48 1.85
N ALA A 258 8.59 8.42 1.35
CA ALA A 258 7.14 8.25 1.46
C ALA A 258 6.69 7.79 2.87
N PHE A 259 7.55 7.17 3.66
CA PHE A 259 7.14 6.59 4.95
C PHE A 259 7.99 7.04 6.14
N GLU A 260 9.11 7.70 5.92
CA GLU A 260 9.89 8.32 6.98
C GLU A 260 9.26 9.63 7.44
N ASP A 261 9.16 9.76 8.76
CA ASP A 261 8.57 10.93 9.40
C ASP A 261 9.68 11.89 9.83
N HIS A 262 10.11 12.76 8.90
CA HIS A 262 11.19 13.75 9.09
C HIS A 262 10.80 14.97 9.95
#